data_AF-A0A2V6KCI9-F1
#
_entry.id   AF-A0A2V6KCI9-F1
#
_cell.length_a   1.000
_cell.length_b   1.000
_cell.length_c   1.000
_cell.angle_alpha   90.00
_cell.angle_beta   90.00
_cell.angle_gamma   90.00
#
_symmetry.space_group_name_H-M   'P 1'
#
loop_
_entity.id
_entity.type
_entity.pdbx_description
1 polymer ?
#
loop_
_entity_poly.entity_id
_entity_poly.type
_entity_poly.pdbx_seq_one_letter_code
_entity_poly.pdbx_strand_id
1 'polypeptide(L)'
;MNAKVLTFLILSCTSTVFSEDFKTVNGKEYKDATVTRVEPDGIVVKTKSGISKLSFAELPKEVQERFHYDQQKATAYGVEQAANYTAYQKQQEDSQHERENAVAKQKAVLAEQEAAQNRTQALQARYDQLQKQEDDLLLRIGEAKQPGPAYYGGKNNKTLLHHPNPQKSQLPLLQSHLSDVRHEKGEVRKQLEKAQR
;
A
#
# COMPACT_ATOMS: atom_id res chain seq x y z
N MET A 1 8.77 -19.71 -23.15
CA MET A 1 8.50 -19.53 -24.60
C MET A 1 7.86 -20.80 -25.10
N ASN A 2 6.62 -20.74 -25.61
CA ASN A 2 5.96 -21.76 -26.45
C ASN A 2 4.62 -21.17 -26.90
N ALA A 3 4.66 -20.29 -27.90
CA ALA A 3 3.45 -19.74 -28.53
C ALA A 3 2.90 -20.79 -29.50
N LYS A 4 1.79 -21.45 -29.13
CA LYS A 4 0.99 -22.23 -30.06
C LYS A 4 0.19 -21.26 -30.91
N VAL A 5 0.70 -20.96 -32.11
CA VAL A 5 -0.03 -20.19 -33.12
C VAL A 5 -1.09 -21.11 -33.71
N LEU A 6 -2.34 -20.90 -33.30
CA LEU A 6 -3.51 -21.58 -33.87
C LEU A 6 -3.93 -20.81 -35.12
N THR A 7 -3.55 -21.33 -36.29
CA THR A 7 -3.89 -20.78 -37.59
C THR A 7 -5.39 -20.90 -37.85
N PHE A 8 -6.14 -19.79 -37.73
CA PHE A 8 -7.52 -19.69 -38.18
C PHE A 8 -7.52 -19.53 -39.70
N LEU A 9 -7.94 -20.57 -40.42
CA LEU A 9 -8.22 -20.53 -41.85
C LEU A 9 -9.46 -19.65 -42.08
N ILE A 10 -9.26 -18.38 -42.43
CA ILE A 10 -10.33 -17.47 -42.82
C ILE A 10 -10.80 -17.87 -44.22
N LEU A 11 -11.83 -18.71 -44.28
CA LEU A 11 -12.60 -18.94 -45.50
C LEU A 11 -13.37 -17.65 -45.79
N SER A 12 -12.78 -16.79 -46.63
CA SER A 12 -13.40 -15.56 -47.12
C SER A 12 -14.52 -15.89 -48.10
N CYS A 13 -15.69 -16.25 -47.57
CA CYS A 13 -16.94 -16.11 -48.31
C CYS A 13 -17.16 -14.61 -48.53
N THR A 14 -16.94 -14.14 -49.76
CA THR A 14 -17.35 -12.80 -50.18
C THR A 14 -18.88 -12.77 -50.27
N SER A 15 -19.55 -12.65 -49.13
CA SER A 15 -20.93 -12.15 -49.11
C SER A 15 -20.86 -10.70 -49.59
N THR A 16 -21.42 -10.43 -50.77
CA THR A 16 -21.76 -9.07 -51.19
C THR A 16 -22.63 -8.46 -50.10
N VAL A 17 -22.03 -7.64 -49.24
CA VAL A 17 -22.77 -6.99 -48.16
C VAL A 17 -23.50 -5.81 -48.77
N PHE A 18 -24.75 -6.03 -49.16
CA PHE A 18 -25.62 -4.95 -49.57
C PHE A 18 -25.88 -4.06 -48.36
N SER A 19 -25.55 -2.79 -48.54
CA SER A 19 -25.90 -1.72 -47.64
C SER A 19 -27.39 -1.41 -47.83
N GLU A 20 -28.18 -1.50 -46.78
CA GLU A 20 -29.64 -1.36 -46.83
C GLU A 20 -30.12 -0.27 -45.88
N ASP A 21 -31.31 0.25 -46.14
CA ASP A 21 -31.96 1.22 -45.26
C ASP A 21 -32.85 0.47 -44.25
N PHE A 22 -32.60 0.67 -42.96
CA PHE A 22 -33.48 0.15 -41.89
C PHE A 22 -34.30 1.28 -41.30
N LYS A 23 -35.61 1.08 -41.15
CA LYS A 23 -36.51 2.00 -40.45
C LYS A 23 -37.12 1.31 -39.24
N THR A 24 -37.01 1.91 -38.07
CA THR A 24 -37.68 1.41 -36.86
C THR A 24 -39.16 1.78 -36.89
N VAL A 25 -39.98 1.06 -36.12
CA VAL A 25 -41.42 1.33 -35.96
C VAL A 25 -41.71 2.73 -35.43
N ASN A 26 -40.77 3.34 -34.71
CA ASN A 26 -40.85 4.71 -34.20
C ASN A 26 -40.40 5.77 -35.22
N GLY A 27 -40.09 5.37 -36.46
CA GLY A 27 -39.72 6.26 -37.56
C GLY A 27 -38.25 6.63 -37.61
N LYS A 28 -37.37 6.04 -36.78
CA LYS A 28 -35.92 6.28 -36.86
C LYS A 28 -35.34 5.51 -38.04
N GLU A 29 -34.60 6.19 -38.91
CA GLU A 29 -34.02 5.61 -40.12
C GLU A 29 -32.50 5.49 -40.01
N TYR A 30 -31.98 4.37 -40.50
CA TYR A 30 -30.56 4.04 -40.60
C TYR A 30 -30.27 3.77 -42.07
N LYS A 31 -29.74 4.78 -42.76
CA LYS A 31 -29.43 4.71 -44.18
C LYS A 31 -28.05 4.14 -44.43
N ASP A 32 -27.89 3.51 -45.59
CA ASP A 32 -26.64 2.88 -46.00
C ASP A 32 -26.06 1.97 -44.88
N ALA A 33 -26.91 1.17 -44.26
CA ALA A 33 -26.55 0.35 -43.12
C ALA A 33 -26.11 -1.05 -43.57
N THR A 34 -24.88 -1.40 -43.20
CA THR A 34 -24.30 -2.73 -43.43
C THR A 34 -24.48 -3.57 -42.17
N VAL A 35 -25.19 -4.70 -42.23
CA VAL A 35 -25.30 -5.63 -41.10
C VAL A 35 -23.95 -6.33 -40.90
N THR A 36 -23.36 -6.14 -39.72
CA THR A 36 -22.05 -6.70 -39.33
C THR A 36 -22.18 -7.93 -38.42
N ARG A 37 -23.26 -8.03 -37.64
CA ARG A 37 -23.55 -9.15 -36.75
C ARG A 37 -25.05 -9.24 -36.53
N VAL A 38 -25.58 -10.45 -36.40
CA VAL A 38 -26.95 -10.71 -35.96
C VAL A 38 -26.87 -11.33 -34.56
N GLU A 39 -27.59 -10.76 -33.61
CA GLU A 39 -27.74 -11.23 -32.22
C GLU A 39 -29.20 -11.68 -32.00
N PRO A 40 -29.50 -12.50 -30.97
CA PRO A 40 -30.85 -12.99 -30.72
C PRO A 40 -31.91 -11.88 -30.54
N ASP A 41 -31.50 -10.72 -30.03
CA ASP A 41 -32.35 -9.57 -29.72
C ASP A 41 -32.20 -8.40 -30.72
N GLY A 42 -31.32 -8.50 -31.73
CA GLY A 42 -31.18 -7.42 -32.72
C GLY A 42 -30.09 -7.62 -33.76
N ILE A 43 -29.95 -6.64 -34.67
CA ILE A 43 -28.88 -6.59 -35.68
C ILE A 43 -27.89 -5.47 -35.37
N VAL A 44 -26.60 -5.77 -35.47
CA VAL A 44 -25.54 -4.77 -35.35
C VAL A 44 -25.19 -4.27 -36.73
N VAL A 45 -25.50 -3.01 -36.98
CA VAL A 45 -25.25 -2.35 -38.26
C VAL A 45 -24.09 -1.38 -38.16
N LYS A 46 -23.34 -1.27 -39.25
CA LYS A 46 -22.34 -0.23 -39.47
C LYS A 46 -22.87 0.74 -40.52
N THR A 47 -22.96 2.00 -40.17
CA THR A 47 -23.31 3.11 -41.06
C THR A 47 -22.13 4.06 -41.18
N LYS A 48 -22.28 5.12 -41.98
CA LYS A 48 -21.31 6.24 -42.03
C LYS A 48 -21.10 6.93 -40.67
N SER A 49 -22.10 6.88 -39.79
CA SER A 49 -22.05 7.51 -38.46
C SER A 49 -21.47 6.61 -37.36
N GLY A 50 -21.25 5.32 -37.62
CA GLY A 50 -20.66 4.39 -36.65
C GLY A 50 -21.36 3.03 -36.60
N ILE A 51 -21.10 2.28 -35.53
CA ILE A 51 -21.72 0.97 -35.27
C ILE A 51 -22.89 1.18 -34.31
N SER A 52 -24.04 0.60 -34.61
CA SER A 52 -25.26 0.67 -33.80
C SER A 52 -25.96 -0.67 -33.77
N LYS A 53 -26.54 -1.03 -32.62
CA LYS A 53 -27.41 -2.19 -32.49
C LYS A 53 -28.87 -1.76 -32.66
N LEU A 54 -29.60 -2.41 -33.56
CA LEU A 54 -31.03 -2.23 -33.78
C LEU A 54 -31.77 -3.39 -33.15
N SER A 55 -32.60 -3.11 -32.15
CA SER A 55 -33.41 -4.14 -31.48
C SER A 55 -34.48 -4.70 -32.42
N PHE A 56 -34.64 -6.01 -32.48
CA PHE A 56 -35.69 -6.64 -33.29
C PHE A 56 -37.09 -6.20 -32.87
N ALA A 57 -37.31 -5.91 -31.58
CA ALA A 57 -38.59 -5.42 -31.07
C ALA A 57 -38.99 -4.05 -31.67
N GLU A 58 -38.03 -3.30 -32.21
CA GLU A 58 -38.26 -1.99 -32.82
C GLU A 58 -38.26 -2.03 -34.35
N LEU A 59 -38.07 -3.21 -34.96
CA LEU A 59 -38.01 -3.36 -36.41
C LEU A 59 -39.36 -3.84 -36.99
N PRO A 60 -39.68 -3.50 -38.26
CA PRO A 60 -40.87 -4.00 -38.95
C PRO A 60 -40.91 -5.53 -39.00
N LYS A 61 -42.11 -6.11 -39.07
CA LYS A 61 -42.28 -7.57 -39.07
C LYS A 61 -41.56 -8.25 -40.23
N GLU A 62 -41.54 -7.60 -41.40
CA GLU A 62 -40.85 -8.11 -42.58
C GLU A 62 -39.34 -8.28 -42.31
N VAL A 63 -38.76 -7.36 -41.55
CA VAL A 63 -37.34 -7.41 -41.16
C VAL A 63 -37.12 -8.47 -40.08
N GLN A 64 -38.00 -8.54 -39.08
CA GLN A 64 -37.92 -9.58 -38.03
C GLN A 64 -37.97 -11.00 -38.64
N GLU A 65 -38.88 -11.24 -39.58
CA GLU A 65 -39.03 -12.53 -40.27
C GLU A 65 -37.80 -12.87 -41.12
N ARG A 66 -37.25 -11.88 -41.85
CA ARG A 66 -36.04 -12.05 -42.67
C ARG A 66 -34.82 -12.51 -41.86
N PHE A 67 -34.71 -12.06 -40.61
CA PHE A 67 -33.62 -12.42 -39.72
C PHE A 67 -33.98 -13.52 -38.72
N HIS A 68 -35.14 -14.17 -38.88
CA HIS A 68 -35.58 -15.28 -38.04
C HIS A 68 -35.62 -14.93 -36.54
N TYR A 69 -36.14 -13.74 -36.23
CA TYR A 69 -36.29 -13.29 -34.85
C TYR A 69 -37.13 -14.26 -34.01
N ASP A 70 -36.59 -14.63 -32.85
CA ASP A 70 -37.24 -15.49 -31.88
C ASP A 70 -37.28 -14.75 -30.53
N GLN A 71 -38.49 -14.38 -30.12
CA GLN A 71 -38.71 -13.61 -28.89
C GLN A 71 -38.24 -14.35 -27.63
N GLN A 72 -38.32 -15.68 -27.60
CA GLN A 72 -37.86 -16.47 -26.45
C GLN A 72 -36.33 -16.45 -26.36
N LYS A 73 -35.64 -16.63 -27.49
CA LYS A 73 -34.17 -16.54 -27.55
C LYS A 73 -33.67 -15.13 -27.24
N ALA A 74 -34.36 -14.09 -27.71
CA ALA A 74 -34.05 -12.71 -27.39
C ALA A 74 -34.14 -12.41 -25.90
N THR A 75 -35.21 -12.90 -25.25
CA THR A 75 -35.41 -12.74 -23.82
C THR A 75 -34.33 -13.47 -23.02
N ALA A 76 -34.03 -14.73 -23.37
CA ALA A 76 -32.98 -15.51 -22.72
C ALA A 76 -31.60 -14.84 -22.85
N TYR A 77 -31.28 -14.33 -24.04
CA TYR A 77 -30.04 -13.59 -24.30
C TYR A 77 -29.96 -12.30 -23.47
N GLY A 78 -31.06 -11.54 -23.36
CA GLY A 78 -31.11 -10.34 -22.52
C GLY A 78 -30.85 -10.62 -21.05
N VAL A 79 -31.41 -11.72 -20.51
CA VAL A 79 -31.16 -12.16 -19.13
C VAL A 79 -29.69 -12.55 -18.94
N GLU A 80 -29.11 -13.29 -19.88
CA GLU A 80 -27.70 -13.68 -19.84
C GLU A 80 -26.76 -12.46 -19.88
N GLN A 81 -27.02 -11.50 -20.77
CA GLN A 81 -26.24 -10.26 -20.87
C GLN A 81 -26.31 -9.44 -19.60
N ALA A 82 -27.49 -9.31 -18.99
CA ALA A 82 -27.66 -8.61 -17.73
C ALA A 82 -26.92 -9.31 -16.57
N ALA A 83 -26.95 -10.64 -16.53
CA ALA A 83 -26.21 -11.44 -15.55
C ALA A 83 -24.69 -11.28 -15.72
N ASN A 84 -24.20 -11.36 -16.96
CA ASN A 84 -22.78 -11.17 -17.28
C ASN A 84 -22.29 -9.77 -16.92
N TYR A 85 -23.08 -8.73 -17.23
CA TYR A 85 -22.76 -7.37 -16.84
C TYR A 85 -22.69 -7.20 -15.33
N THR A 86 -23.67 -7.74 -14.60
CA THR A 86 -23.71 -7.67 -13.13
C THR A 86 -22.53 -8.43 -12.51
N ALA A 87 -22.19 -9.61 -13.04
CA ALA A 87 -21.04 -10.38 -12.60
C ALA A 87 -19.71 -9.64 -12.85
N TYR A 88 -19.58 -8.99 -14.01
CA TYR A 88 -18.41 -8.18 -14.34
C TYR A 88 -18.27 -6.97 -13.41
N GLN A 89 -19.36 -6.26 -13.11
CA GLN A 89 -19.33 -5.14 -12.16
C GLN A 89 -18.92 -5.61 -10.76
N LYS A 90 -19.54 -6.68 -10.27
CA LYS A 90 -19.18 -7.26 -8.97
C LYS A 90 -17.71 -7.70 -8.92
N GLN A 91 -17.21 -8.34 -9.99
CA GLN A 91 -15.80 -8.72 -10.06
C GLN A 91 -14.86 -7.50 -10.04
N GLN A 92 -15.25 -6.39 -10.69
CA GLN A 92 -14.46 -5.15 -10.64
C GLN A 92 -14.47 -4.51 -9.25
N GLU A 93 -15.62 -4.49 -8.58
CA GLU A 93 -15.75 -4.01 -7.19
C GLU A 93 -14.91 -4.85 -6.22
N ASP A 94 -15.03 -6.19 -6.30
CA ASP A 94 -14.25 -7.12 -5.49
C ASP A 94 -12.74 -6.91 -5.72
N SER A 95 -12.33 -6.76 -6.99
CA SER A 95 -10.92 -6.48 -7.34
C SER A 95 -10.44 -5.13 -6.82
N GLN A 96 -11.29 -4.09 -6.81
CA GLN A 96 -10.96 -2.79 -6.24
C GLN A 96 -10.80 -2.89 -4.73
N HIS A 97 -11.74 -3.54 -4.05
CA HIS A 97 -11.68 -3.75 -2.62
C HIS A 97 -10.46 -4.59 -2.21
N GLU A 98 -10.10 -5.63 -2.98
CA GLU A 98 -8.87 -6.39 -2.78
C GLU A 98 -7.62 -5.52 -2.92
N ARG A 99 -7.57 -4.66 -3.95
CA ARG A 99 -6.46 -3.71 -4.15
C ARG A 99 -6.36 -2.69 -3.02
N GLU A 100 -7.49 -2.13 -2.59
CA GLU A 100 -7.53 -1.19 -1.47
C GLU A 100 -7.05 -1.84 -0.18
N ASN A 101 -7.47 -3.08 0.10
CA ASN A 101 -6.99 -3.85 1.24
C ASN A 101 -5.50 -4.18 1.13
N ALA A 102 -5.01 -4.52 -0.06
CA ALA A 102 -3.58 -4.75 -0.28
C ALA A 102 -2.76 -3.48 -0.05
N VAL A 103 -3.21 -2.34 -0.56
CA VAL A 103 -2.58 -1.03 -0.36
C VAL A 103 -2.63 -0.62 1.11
N ALA A 104 -3.76 -0.82 1.80
CA ALA A 104 -3.90 -0.53 3.22
C ALA A 104 -2.95 -1.40 4.07
N LYS A 105 -2.88 -2.71 3.79
CA LYS A 105 -1.92 -3.62 4.43
C LYS A 105 -0.48 -3.20 4.17
N GLN A 106 -0.14 -2.86 2.93
CA GLN A 106 1.21 -2.40 2.58
C GLN A 106 1.57 -1.10 3.30
N LYS A 107 0.64 -0.13 3.36
CA LYS A 107 0.84 1.11 4.13
C LYS A 107 1.02 0.84 5.62
N ALA A 108 0.24 -0.07 6.19
CA ALA A 108 0.39 -0.45 7.60
C ALA A 108 1.77 -1.09 7.87
N VAL A 109 2.25 -1.97 7.00
CA VAL A 109 3.58 -2.56 7.11
C VAL A 109 4.68 -1.51 7.00
N LEU A 110 4.58 -0.57 6.06
CA LEU A 110 5.54 0.53 5.93
C LEU A 110 5.55 1.42 7.18
N ALA A 111 4.38 1.78 7.70
CA ALA A 111 4.27 2.58 8.93
C ALA A 111 4.85 1.84 10.15
N GLU A 112 4.65 0.53 10.26
CA GLU A 112 5.24 -0.29 11.32
C GLU A 112 6.77 -0.38 11.19
N GLN A 113 7.30 -0.52 9.97
CA GLN A 113 8.73 -0.50 9.71
C GLN A 113 9.36 0.86 10.08
N GLU A 114 8.74 1.97 9.67
CA GLU A 114 9.19 3.32 10.04
C GLU A 114 9.15 3.52 11.56
N ALA A 115 8.08 3.08 12.23
CA ALA A 115 7.97 3.15 13.68
C ALA A 115 9.04 2.31 14.39
N ALA A 116 9.36 1.12 13.88
CA ALA A 116 10.42 0.27 14.39
C ALA A 116 11.81 0.89 14.20
N GLN A 117 12.06 1.53 13.05
CA GLN A 117 13.30 2.27 12.79
C GLN A 117 13.43 3.47 13.74
N ASN A 118 12.39 4.30 13.86
CA ASN A 118 12.36 5.44 14.76
C ASN A 118 12.57 5.02 16.22
N ARG A 119 11.96 3.91 16.63
CA ARG A 119 12.15 3.34 17.97
C ARG A 119 13.60 2.93 18.21
N THR A 120 14.22 2.25 17.25
CA THR A 120 15.63 1.83 17.34
C THR A 120 16.55 3.06 17.41
N GLN A 121 16.31 4.08 16.60
CA GLN A 121 17.07 5.34 16.64
C GLN A 121 16.92 6.05 17.99
N ALA A 122 15.70 6.13 18.52
CA ALA A 122 15.43 6.76 19.82
C ALA A 122 16.13 6.01 20.96
N LEU A 123 16.11 4.67 20.94
CA LEU A 123 16.83 3.85 21.91
C LEU A 123 18.35 4.04 21.80
N GLN A 124 18.89 4.14 20.59
CA GLN A 124 20.31 4.39 20.37
C GLN A 124 20.72 5.76 20.93
N ALA A 125 19.95 6.81 20.63
CA ALA A 125 20.19 8.15 21.16
C ALA A 125 20.12 8.17 22.70
N ARG A 126 19.16 7.45 23.31
CA ARG A 126 19.06 7.31 24.77
C ARG A 126 20.27 6.60 25.35
N TYR A 127 20.72 5.53 24.72
CA TYR A 127 21.92 4.79 25.14
C TYR A 127 23.16 5.69 25.11
N ASP A 128 23.37 6.44 24.03
CA ASP A 128 24.51 7.36 23.90
C ASP A 128 24.45 8.50 24.91
N GLN A 129 23.25 9.01 25.24
CA GLN A 129 23.07 9.99 26.30
C GLN A 129 23.44 9.41 27.68
N LEU A 130 22.96 8.21 28.01
CA LEU A 130 23.28 7.56 29.28
C LEU A 130 24.76 7.21 29.39
N GLN A 131 25.41 6.84 28.29
CA GLN A 131 26.87 6.64 28.23
C GLN A 131 27.61 7.92 28.61
N LYS A 132 27.25 9.07 28.02
CA LYS A 132 27.86 10.37 28.36
C LYS A 132 27.63 10.74 29.83
N GLN A 133 26.41 10.52 30.35
CA GLN A 133 26.12 10.76 31.76
C GLN A 133 26.93 9.87 32.69
N GLU A 134 27.13 8.59 32.33
CA GLU A 134 27.99 7.68 33.07
C GLU A 134 29.44 8.21 33.12
N ASP A 135 29.98 8.61 31.97
CA ASP A 135 31.36 9.12 31.85
C ASP A 135 31.55 10.41 32.66
N ASP A 136 30.59 11.35 32.60
CA ASP A 136 30.59 12.59 33.39
C ASP A 136 30.52 12.30 34.90
N LEU A 137 29.71 11.33 35.33
CA LEU A 137 29.62 10.92 36.73
C LEU A 137 30.90 10.28 37.21
N LEU A 138 31.53 9.44 36.39
CA LEU A 138 32.82 8.84 36.71
C LEU A 138 33.91 9.90 36.89
N LEU A 139 33.93 10.94 36.04
CA LEU A 139 34.84 12.07 36.18
C LEU A 139 34.63 12.79 37.52
N ARG A 140 33.39 13.18 37.84
CA ARG A 140 33.06 13.88 39.10
C ARG A 140 33.36 13.05 40.33
N ILE A 141 33.12 11.74 40.28
CA ILE A 141 33.49 10.82 41.37
C ILE A 141 35.01 10.76 41.51
N GLY A 142 35.75 10.76 40.39
CA GLY A 142 37.20 10.85 40.36
C GLY A 142 37.73 12.11 41.04
N GLU A 143 37.18 13.27 40.69
CA GLU A 143 37.50 14.58 41.28
C GLU A 143 37.18 14.63 42.78
N ALA A 144 35.99 14.18 43.18
CA ALA A 144 35.55 14.17 44.58
C ALA A 144 36.37 13.22 45.46
N LYS A 145 37.04 12.22 44.88
CA LYS A 145 37.99 11.34 45.56
C LYS A 145 39.38 11.93 45.73
N GLN A 146 39.75 12.95 44.94
CA GLN A 146 41.06 13.60 45.09
C GLN A 146 41.16 14.30 46.44
N PRO A 147 42.37 14.35 47.06
CA PRO A 147 42.58 15.16 48.24
C PRO A 147 42.38 16.65 47.91
N GLY A 148 41.97 17.45 48.89
CA GLY A 148 41.86 18.89 48.71
C GLY A 148 43.23 19.57 48.61
N PRO A 149 43.27 20.91 48.48
CA PRO A 149 44.50 21.66 48.33
C PRO A 149 45.53 21.32 49.41
N ALA A 150 46.77 21.14 48.98
CA ALA A 150 47.86 20.81 49.88
C ALA A 150 48.32 22.06 50.66
N TYR A 151 48.70 21.88 51.91
CA TYR A 151 49.29 22.90 52.77
C TYR A 151 50.36 22.28 53.67
N TYR A 152 51.33 23.09 54.10
CA TYR A 152 52.31 22.65 55.09
C TYR A 152 51.79 22.94 56.50
N GLY A 153 52.00 21.99 57.43
CA GLY A 153 51.57 22.10 58.82
C GLY A 153 52.30 21.13 59.76
N GLY A 154 51.80 20.98 60.98
CA GLY A 154 52.39 20.12 62.02
C GLY A 154 53.43 20.82 62.90
N LYS A 155 54.07 20.06 63.80
CA LYS A 155 54.90 20.55 64.93
C LYS A 155 56.07 21.46 64.54
N ASN A 156 56.47 21.46 63.26
CA ASN A 156 57.57 22.25 62.70
C ASN A 156 57.24 22.82 61.30
N ASN A 157 55.97 22.82 60.89
CA ASN A 157 55.53 23.25 59.55
C ASN A 157 56.21 22.53 58.36
N LYS A 158 56.70 21.29 58.54
CA LYS A 158 57.36 20.52 57.47
C LYS A 158 56.51 19.38 56.92
N THR A 159 55.33 19.12 57.48
CA THR A 159 54.46 18.03 57.03
C THR A 159 53.51 18.52 55.94
N LEU A 160 53.50 17.85 54.79
CA LEU A 160 52.50 18.09 53.75
C LEU A 160 51.17 17.46 54.17
N LEU A 161 50.15 18.30 54.30
CA LEU A 161 48.78 17.93 54.66
C LEU A 161 47.82 18.40 53.57
N HIS A 162 46.59 17.91 53.59
CA HIS A 162 45.56 18.28 52.62
C HIS A 162 44.31 18.78 53.31
N HIS A 163 43.72 19.86 52.80
CA HIS A 163 42.39 20.27 53.21
C HIS A 163 41.35 19.20 52.79
N PRO A 164 40.23 19.06 53.50
CA PRO A 164 39.13 18.23 53.03
C PRO A 164 38.63 18.70 51.67
N ASN A 165 38.46 17.77 50.72
CA ASN A 165 37.84 18.09 49.44
C ASN A 165 36.33 18.38 49.69
N PRO A 166 35.82 19.57 49.38
CA PRO A 166 34.42 19.92 49.62
C PRO A 166 33.43 19.05 48.83
N GLN A 167 33.86 18.46 47.71
CA GLN A 167 33.04 17.55 46.91
C GLN A 167 32.93 16.15 47.51
N LYS A 168 33.78 15.79 48.48
CA LYS A 168 33.81 14.44 49.08
C LYS A 168 32.49 14.05 49.73
N SER A 169 31.75 15.02 50.29
CA SER A 169 30.43 14.79 50.88
C SER A 169 29.37 14.36 49.86
N GLN A 170 29.57 14.66 48.57
CA GLN A 170 28.65 14.32 47.49
C GLN A 170 28.87 12.90 46.95
N LEU A 171 29.95 12.21 47.33
CA LEU A 171 30.30 10.89 46.81
C LEU A 171 29.17 9.84 46.91
N PRO A 172 28.44 9.71 48.04
CA PRO A 172 27.35 8.73 48.13
C PRO A 172 26.24 8.99 47.11
N LEU A 173 25.88 10.27 46.92
CA LEU A 173 24.84 10.67 45.96
C LEU A 173 25.30 10.41 44.52
N LEU A 174 26.54 10.78 44.18
CA LEU A 174 27.10 10.54 42.85
C LEU A 174 27.19 9.04 42.53
N GLN A 175 27.56 8.21 43.51
CA GLN A 175 27.61 6.75 43.37
C GLN A 175 26.24 6.12 43.18
N SER A 176 25.23 6.59 43.92
CA SER A 176 23.84 6.16 43.73
C SER A 176 23.38 6.47 42.30
N HIS A 177 23.57 7.73 41.86
CA HIS A 177 23.16 8.15 40.52
C HIS A 177 23.90 7.38 39.41
N LEU A 178 25.19 7.08 39.60
CA LEU A 178 25.94 6.23 38.67
C LEU A 178 25.33 4.82 38.56
N SER A 179 24.88 4.25 39.68
CA SER A 179 24.20 2.94 39.68
C SER A 179 22.90 3.01 38.89
N ASP A 180 22.10 4.05 39.08
CA ASP A 180 20.82 4.25 38.38
C ASP A 180 21.03 4.41 36.86
N VAL A 181 21.98 5.25 36.45
CA VAL A 181 22.34 5.46 35.04
C VAL A 181 22.80 4.16 34.39
N ARG A 182 23.66 3.38 35.06
CA ARG A 182 24.12 2.08 34.57
C ARG A 182 22.98 1.07 34.44
N HIS A 183 22.09 1.05 35.42
CA HIS A 183 20.92 0.18 35.37
C HIS A 183 20.04 0.52 34.16
N GLU A 184 19.68 1.79 34.00
CA GLU A 184 18.85 2.24 32.88
C GLU A 184 19.53 1.97 31.53
N LYS A 185 20.83 2.25 31.42
CA LYS A 185 21.61 1.97 30.21
C LYS A 185 21.62 0.49 29.85
N GLY A 186 21.71 -0.38 30.85
CA GLY A 186 21.59 -1.83 30.70
C GLY A 186 20.21 -2.24 30.15
N GLU A 187 19.13 -1.65 30.64
CA GLU A 187 17.77 -1.91 30.14
C GLU A 187 17.57 -1.39 28.71
N VAL A 188 18.06 -0.19 28.40
CA VAL A 188 18.01 0.37 27.03
C VAL A 188 18.80 -0.51 26.06
N ARG A 189 19.97 -1.01 26.46
CA ARG A 189 20.75 -1.96 25.66
C ARG A 189 19.98 -3.25 25.38
N LYS A 190 19.32 -3.84 26.38
CA LYS A 190 18.48 -5.03 26.17
C LYS A 190 17.35 -4.75 25.18
N GLN A 191 16.75 -3.56 25.25
CA GLN A 191 15.71 -3.14 24.30
C GLN A 191 16.25 -2.97 22.88
N LEU A 192 17.46 -2.40 22.72
CA LEU A 192 18.15 -2.32 21.42
C LEU A 192 18.43 -3.70 20.83
N GLU A 193 19.01 -4.61 21.62
CA GLU A 193 19.29 -5.98 21.19
C GLU A 193 18.00 -6.72 20.78
N LYS A 194 16.89 -6.46 21.47
CA LYS A 194 15.57 -7.03 21.10
C LYS A 194 15.01 -6.42 19.82
N ALA A 195 15.22 -5.14 19.58
CA ALA A 195 14.72 -4.45 18.38
C ALA A 195 15.50 -4.79 17.11
N GLN A 196 16.72 -5.33 17.24
CA GLN A 196 17.60 -5.69 16.12
C GLN A 196 17.58 -7.19 15.76
N ARG A 197 16.87 -8.02 16.53
CA ARG A 197 16.67 -9.46 16.27
C ARG A 197 15.44 -9.69 15.43
#